data_AF-A0A327R786-F1
#
_entry.id   AF-A0A327R786-F1
#
_cell.length_a   1.000
_cell.length_b   1.000
_cell.length_c   1.000
_cell.angle_alpha   90.00
_cell.angle_beta   90.00
_cell.angle_gamma   90.00
#
_symmetry.space_group_name_H-M   'P 1'
#
loop_
_entity.id
_entity.type
_entity.pdbx_description
1 polymer ?
#
loop_
_entity_poly.entity_id
_entity_poly.type
_entity_poly.pdbx_seq_one_letter_code
_entity_poly.pdbx_strand_id
1 'polypeptide(L)'
;MSKRALVKYLSELKKKELEEQLIDLYHKFPVVKEYYDFVFNPKEDKLVQDAKIKISNEYFPLKRKRPKARRSVAQKYIKHFVKLGVDPHLTADLMLYNLEVAQSFSLEKNVPETFYKSMGNSFNELVQFVSLNGLLSDFKDRIVTCYTFTQNHDWPNREDFSKSLDIID
;
A
#
# COMPACT_ATOMS: atom_id res chain seq x y z
N MET A 1 3.62 -25.90 20.47
CA MET A 1 4.67 -25.21 21.25
C MET A 1 4.25 -23.75 21.43
N SER A 2 4.28 -23.18 22.63
CA SER A 2 3.89 -21.78 22.86
C SER A 2 5.03 -20.81 22.54
N LYS A 3 4.75 -19.51 22.38
CA LYS A 3 5.78 -18.46 22.21
C LYS A 3 6.84 -18.53 23.31
N ARG A 4 6.42 -18.74 24.56
CA ARG A 4 7.31 -18.87 25.72
C ARG A 4 8.22 -20.11 25.61
N ALA A 5 7.69 -21.24 25.16
CA ALA A 5 8.47 -22.45 24.96
C ALA A 5 9.49 -22.30 23.82
N LEU A 6 9.12 -21.63 22.72
CA LEU A 6 10.04 -21.32 21.62
C LEU A 6 11.20 -20.41 22.08
N VAL A 7 10.90 -19.35 22.83
CA VAL A 7 11.93 -18.44 23.36
C VAL A 7 12.92 -19.19 24.27
N LYS A 8 12.41 -20.06 25.15
CA LYS A 8 13.27 -20.90 25.99
C LYS A 8 14.15 -21.82 25.15
N TYR A 9 13.58 -22.52 24.18
CA TYR A 9 14.31 -23.37 23.25
C TYR A 9 15.44 -22.62 22.53
N LEU A 10 15.14 -21.45 21.95
CA LEU A 10 16.15 -20.64 21.26
C LEU A 10 17.27 -20.14 22.18
N SER A 11 16.95 -19.84 23.45
CA SER A 11 17.96 -19.39 24.43
C SER A 11 18.95 -20.48 24.85
N GLU A 12 18.61 -21.75 24.62
CA GLU A 12 19.46 -22.91 24.94
C GLU A 12 20.39 -23.31 23.77
N LEU A 13 20.16 -22.77 22.57
CA LEU A 13 20.94 -23.08 21.36
C LEU A 13 22.25 -22.31 21.29
N LYS A 14 23.27 -22.95 20.70
CA LYS A 14 24.53 -22.28 20.36
C LYS A 14 24.35 -21.43 19.10
N LYS A 15 25.22 -20.42 18.94
CA LYS A 15 25.22 -19.52 17.78
C LYS A 15 25.14 -20.26 16.44
N LYS A 16 25.95 -21.31 16.24
CA LYS A 16 25.97 -22.08 14.99
C LYS A 16 24.63 -22.76 14.68
N GLU A 17 23.98 -23.31 15.70
CA GLU A 17 22.67 -23.98 15.55
C GLU A 17 21.57 -22.96 15.23
N LEU A 18 21.65 -21.76 15.80
CA LEU A 18 20.76 -20.65 15.45
C LEU A 18 20.97 -20.20 14.00
N GLU A 19 22.21 -20.07 13.55
CA GLU A 19 22.55 -19.72 12.16
C GLU A 19 22.01 -20.75 11.17
N GLU A 20 22.22 -22.04 11.43
CA GLU A 20 21.68 -23.13 10.61
C GLU A 20 20.15 -23.11 10.55
N GLN A 21 19.48 -22.87 11.69
CA GLN A 21 18.02 -22.73 11.70
C GLN A 21 17.53 -21.53 10.90
N LEU A 22 18.18 -20.36 11.01
CA LEU A 22 17.80 -19.17 10.23
C LEU A 22 17.96 -19.39 8.73
N ILE A 23 19.03 -20.09 8.32
CA ILE A 23 19.27 -20.46 6.92
C ILE A 23 18.20 -21.45 6.43
N ASP A 24 17.82 -22.45 7.24
CA ASP A 24 16.72 -23.36 6.89
C ASP A 24 15.39 -22.60 6.73
N LEU A 25 15.08 -21.66 7.62
CA LEU A 25 13.89 -20.81 7.50
C LEU A 25 13.91 -19.98 6.20
N TYR A 26 15.07 -19.41 5.84
CA TYR A 26 15.26 -18.67 4.60
C TYR A 26 15.01 -19.56 3.36
N HIS A 27 15.53 -20.79 3.34
CA HIS A 27 15.33 -21.70 2.20
C HIS A 27 13.91 -22.27 2.13
N LYS A 28 13.29 -22.52 3.27
CA LYS A 28 12.00 -23.20 3.37
C LYS A 28 10.80 -22.30 3.16
N PHE A 29 10.88 -21.03 3.58
CA PHE A 29 9.74 -20.12 3.56
C PHE A 29 9.98 -18.93 2.62
N PRO A 30 9.24 -18.82 1.50
CA PRO A 30 9.40 -17.72 0.55
C PRO A 30 9.28 -16.32 1.16
N VAL A 31 8.41 -16.16 2.17
CA VAL A 31 8.23 -14.86 2.87
C VAL A 31 9.43 -14.46 3.72
N VAL A 32 10.19 -15.43 4.25
CA VAL A 32 11.43 -15.16 5.01
C VAL A 32 12.53 -14.78 4.04
N LYS A 33 12.62 -15.51 2.91
CA LYS A 33 13.52 -15.16 1.81
C LYS A 33 13.28 -13.75 1.28
N GLU A 34 12.03 -13.42 0.98
CA GLU A 34 11.62 -12.10 0.50
C GLU A 34 12.01 -10.99 1.49
N TYR A 35 11.80 -11.19 2.79
CA TYR A 35 12.21 -10.23 3.82
C TYR A 35 13.73 -10.01 3.82
N TYR A 36 14.54 -11.07 3.83
CA TYR A 36 16.00 -10.90 3.81
C TYR A 36 16.48 -10.32 2.48
N ASP A 37 15.95 -10.77 1.35
CA ASP A 37 16.27 -10.24 0.02
C ASP A 37 15.99 -8.72 -0.02
N PHE A 38 14.87 -8.29 0.58
CA PHE A 38 14.53 -6.88 0.74
C PHE A 38 15.51 -6.15 1.65
N VAL A 39 15.77 -6.64 2.88
CA VAL A 39 16.68 -5.98 3.83
C VAL A 39 18.09 -5.80 3.26
N PHE A 40 18.59 -6.77 2.49
CA PHE A 40 19.93 -6.68 1.88
C PHE A 40 19.96 -5.90 0.57
N ASN A 41 18.87 -5.86 -0.19
CA ASN A 41 18.81 -5.20 -1.49
C ASN A 41 17.40 -4.65 -1.79
N PRO A 42 16.97 -3.57 -1.09
CA PRO A 42 15.58 -3.16 -1.06
C PRO A 42 14.99 -2.81 -2.43
N LYS A 43 15.77 -2.14 -3.29
CA LYS A 43 15.36 -1.69 -4.64
C LYS A 43 13.96 -1.07 -4.66
N GLU A 44 13.66 -0.26 -3.64
CA GLU A 44 12.32 0.21 -3.35
C GLU A 44 11.71 1.03 -4.48
N ASP A 45 12.50 1.89 -5.12
CA ASP A 45 12.06 2.65 -6.30
C ASP A 45 11.53 1.74 -7.41
N LYS A 46 12.22 0.62 -7.65
CA LYS A 46 11.80 -0.37 -8.65
C LYS A 46 10.52 -1.09 -8.21
N LEU A 47 10.40 -1.45 -6.94
CA LEU A 47 9.20 -2.08 -6.40
C LEU A 47 7.99 -1.16 -6.57
N VAL A 48 8.13 0.13 -6.25
CA VAL A 48 7.09 1.14 -6.38
C VAL A 48 6.73 1.35 -7.85
N GLN A 49 7.71 1.50 -8.73
CA GLN A 49 7.50 1.62 -10.18
C GLN A 49 6.71 0.42 -10.73
N ASP A 50 7.12 -0.80 -10.39
CA ASP A 50 6.45 -2.02 -10.82
C ASP A 50 5.00 -2.06 -10.28
N ALA A 51 4.78 -1.68 -9.02
CA ALA A 51 3.45 -1.59 -8.43
C ALA A 51 2.57 -0.55 -9.14
N LYS A 52 3.08 0.67 -9.39
CA LYS A 52 2.38 1.72 -10.13
C LYS A 52 1.97 1.25 -11.53
N ILE A 53 2.88 0.60 -12.26
CA ILE A 53 2.57 0.03 -13.58
C ILE A 53 1.44 -0.99 -13.50
N LYS A 54 1.43 -1.85 -12.48
CA LYS A 54 0.38 -2.86 -12.30
C LYS A 54 -0.96 -2.23 -11.96
N ILE A 55 -0.98 -1.23 -11.08
CA ILE A 55 -2.18 -0.47 -10.72
C ILE A 55 -2.73 0.28 -11.94
N SER A 56 -1.88 1.02 -12.66
CA SER A 56 -2.26 1.74 -13.88
C SER A 56 -2.92 0.81 -14.89
N ASN A 57 -2.37 -0.38 -15.11
CA ASN A 57 -2.91 -1.34 -16.08
C ASN A 57 -4.28 -1.92 -15.69
N GLU A 58 -4.72 -1.81 -14.43
CA GLU A 58 -6.08 -2.20 -14.04
C GLU A 58 -7.13 -1.25 -14.59
N TYR A 59 -6.80 0.05 -14.63
CA TYR A 59 -7.69 1.14 -15.05
C TYR A 59 -7.47 1.54 -16.51
N PHE A 60 -6.21 1.51 -16.97
CA PHE A 60 -5.78 1.95 -18.30
C PHE A 60 -4.82 0.90 -18.90
N PRO A 61 -5.34 -0.25 -19.37
CA PRO A 61 -4.51 -1.31 -19.93
C PRO A 61 -3.84 -0.87 -21.25
N LEU A 62 -2.53 -1.05 -21.36
CA LEU A 62 -1.75 -0.70 -22.56
C LEU A 62 -2.08 -1.56 -23.80
N LYS A 63 -2.51 -2.81 -23.59
CA LYS A 63 -2.97 -3.69 -24.67
C LYS A 63 -4.47 -3.47 -24.89
N ARG A 64 -4.97 -3.66 -26.13
CA ARG A 64 -6.41 -3.59 -26.53
C ARG A 64 -7.30 -4.55 -25.73
N LYS A 65 -7.46 -4.31 -24.43
CA LYS A 65 -8.24 -5.08 -23.47
C LYS A 65 -9.10 -4.10 -22.69
N ARG A 66 -10.27 -4.57 -22.26
CA ARG A 66 -11.12 -3.78 -21.37
C ARG A 66 -10.46 -3.63 -20.00
N PRO A 67 -10.55 -2.46 -19.36
CA PRO A 67 -10.07 -2.27 -18.00
C PRO A 67 -10.84 -3.16 -17.04
N LYS A 68 -10.13 -3.73 -16.08
CA LYS A 68 -10.73 -4.61 -15.06
C LYS A 68 -11.07 -3.87 -13.77
N ALA A 69 -10.46 -2.71 -13.54
CA ALA A 69 -10.67 -1.84 -12.38
C ALA A 69 -10.65 -2.61 -11.03
N ARG A 70 -9.73 -3.58 -10.90
CA ARG A 70 -9.63 -4.40 -9.67
C ARG A 70 -8.90 -3.62 -8.58
N ARG A 71 -9.69 -2.93 -7.75
CA ARG A 71 -9.25 -2.19 -6.55
C ARG A 71 -8.36 -3.02 -5.61
N SER A 72 -8.59 -4.33 -5.54
CA SER A 72 -7.82 -5.25 -4.70
C SER A 72 -6.35 -5.39 -5.10
N VAL A 73 -5.98 -5.04 -6.34
CA VAL A 73 -4.58 -5.08 -6.80
C VAL A 73 -3.76 -4.04 -6.05
N ALA A 74 -4.21 -2.78 -6.00
CA ALA A 74 -3.55 -1.73 -5.26
C ALA A 74 -3.46 -2.07 -3.76
N GLN A 75 -4.58 -2.51 -3.17
CA GLN A 75 -4.61 -2.88 -1.74
C GLN A 75 -3.64 -4.01 -1.40
N LYS A 76 -3.44 -4.96 -2.32
CA LYS A 76 -2.45 -6.03 -2.15
C LYS A 76 -1.03 -5.47 -2.06
N TYR A 77 -0.66 -4.53 -2.95
CA TYR A 77 0.67 -3.91 -2.93
C TYR A 77 0.88 -3.05 -1.69
N ILE A 78 -0.09 -2.19 -1.35
CA ILE A 78 0.00 -1.31 -0.17
C ILE A 78 0.18 -2.14 1.11
N LYS A 79 -0.65 -3.17 1.32
CA LYS A 79 -0.50 -4.07 2.48
C LYS A 79 0.84 -4.80 2.50
N HIS A 80 1.33 -5.17 1.33
CA HIS A 80 2.61 -5.86 1.20
C HIS A 80 3.77 -4.91 1.56
N PHE A 81 3.75 -3.66 1.09
CA PHE A 81 4.78 -2.66 1.38
C PHE A 81 4.85 -2.32 2.87
N VAL A 82 3.68 -2.09 3.49
CA VAL A 82 3.60 -1.89 4.95
C VAL A 82 4.15 -3.08 5.72
N LYS A 83 3.86 -4.31 5.27
CA LYS A 83 4.36 -5.53 5.93
C LYS A 83 5.87 -5.73 5.74
N LEU A 84 6.38 -5.41 4.55
CA LEU A 84 7.79 -5.57 4.19
C LEU A 84 8.67 -4.50 4.84
N GLY A 85 8.09 -3.34 5.20
CA GLY A 85 8.80 -2.21 5.76
C GLY A 85 9.43 -1.32 4.69
N VAL A 86 8.76 -1.18 3.55
CA VAL A 86 9.13 -0.20 2.51
C VAL A 86 9.05 1.21 3.09
N ASP A 87 9.93 2.08 2.63
CA ASP A 87 10.00 3.48 3.02
C ASP A 87 8.58 4.12 3.06
N PRO A 88 8.22 4.80 4.16
CA PRO A 88 6.91 5.40 4.30
C PRO A 88 6.59 6.43 3.21
N HIS A 89 7.55 7.23 2.76
CA HIS A 89 7.34 8.22 1.70
C HIS A 89 6.98 7.53 0.38
N LEU A 90 7.70 6.47 0.01
CA LEU A 90 7.39 5.65 -1.16
C LEU A 90 6.04 4.92 -1.07
N THR A 91 5.69 4.44 0.12
CA THR A 91 4.39 3.79 0.37
C THR A 91 3.24 4.79 0.25
N ALA A 92 3.36 5.98 0.85
CA ALA A 92 2.37 7.05 0.75
C ALA A 92 2.20 7.53 -0.71
N ASP A 93 3.30 7.64 -1.46
CA ASP A 93 3.27 7.98 -2.88
C ASP A 93 2.49 6.93 -3.71
N LEU A 94 2.65 5.63 -3.42
CA LEU A 94 1.84 4.58 -4.07
C LEU A 94 0.35 4.66 -3.69
N MET A 95 0.04 4.96 -2.43
CA MET A 95 -1.34 5.12 -1.94
C MET A 95 -2.05 6.28 -2.64
N LEU A 96 -1.39 7.44 -2.77
CA LEU A 96 -1.89 8.58 -3.53
C LEU A 96 -2.03 8.26 -5.02
N TYR A 97 -1.02 7.63 -5.62
CA TYR A 97 -1.07 7.24 -7.03
C TYR A 97 -2.28 6.36 -7.35
N ASN A 98 -2.63 5.43 -6.46
CA ASN A 98 -3.84 4.61 -6.61
C ASN A 98 -5.12 5.47 -6.67
N LEU A 99 -5.25 6.48 -5.81
CA LEU A 99 -6.39 7.39 -5.81
C LEU A 99 -6.43 8.25 -7.07
N GLU A 100 -5.31 8.84 -7.46
CA GLU A 100 -5.19 9.71 -8.64
C GLU A 100 -5.57 8.98 -9.94
N VAL A 101 -5.09 7.75 -10.11
CA VAL A 101 -5.41 6.91 -11.28
C VAL A 101 -6.88 6.51 -11.26
N ALA A 102 -7.43 6.15 -10.10
CA ALA A 102 -8.83 5.81 -9.96
C ALA A 102 -9.76 7.01 -10.24
N GLN A 103 -9.40 8.21 -9.76
CA GLN A 103 -10.09 9.46 -10.05
C GLN A 103 -10.11 9.75 -11.55
N SER A 104 -8.94 9.67 -12.21
CA SER A 104 -8.84 9.81 -13.67
C SER A 104 -9.74 8.80 -14.40
N PHE A 105 -9.77 7.55 -13.94
CA PHE A 105 -10.62 6.50 -14.53
C PHE A 105 -12.12 6.81 -14.40
N SER A 106 -12.54 7.40 -13.28
CA SER A 106 -13.95 7.75 -13.03
C SER A 106 -14.47 8.86 -13.97
N LEU A 107 -13.58 9.68 -14.55
CA LEU A 107 -13.96 10.69 -15.53
C LEU A 107 -14.41 10.08 -16.87
N GLU A 108 -13.82 8.95 -17.25
CA GLU A 108 -14.04 8.33 -18.56
C GLU A 108 -15.06 7.19 -18.55
N LYS A 109 -15.48 6.75 -17.36
CA LYS A 109 -16.26 5.53 -17.17
C LYS A 109 -17.29 5.71 -16.08
N ASN A 110 -18.49 5.18 -16.33
CA ASN A 110 -19.48 5.02 -15.29
C ASN A 110 -19.01 3.94 -14.30
N VAL A 111 -18.80 4.31 -13.04
CA VAL A 111 -18.30 3.43 -11.99
C VAL A 111 -19.41 3.14 -10.97
N PRO A 112 -19.46 1.91 -10.41
CA PRO A 112 -20.50 1.53 -9.46
C PRO A 112 -20.29 2.20 -8.09
N GLU A 113 -21.34 2.28 -7.26
CA GLU A 113 -21.24 2.87 -5.91
C GLU A 113 -20.13 2.26 -5.03
N THR A 114 -19.92 0.95 -5.15
CA THR A 114 -18.85 0.24 -4.43
C THR A 114 -17.45 0.76 -4.78
N PHE A 115 -17.27 1.39 -5.95
CA PHE A 115 -16.02 2.04 -6.33
C PHE A 115 -15.73 3.23 -5.42
N TYR A 116 -16.69 4.14 -5.28
CA TYR A 116 -16.57 5.32 -4.43
C TYR A 116 -16.28 4.95 -2.98
N LYS A 117 -17.03 3.99 -2.41
CA LYS A 117 -16.78 3.46 -1.07
C LYS A 117 -15.35 2.94 -0.89
N SER A 118 -14.82 2.24 -1.89
CA SER A 118 -13.43 1.74 -1.84
C SER A 118 -12.40 2.87 -1.90
N MET A 119 -12.67 3.94 -2.63
CA MET A 119 -11.77 5.09 -2.72
C MET A 119 -11.80 5.93 -1.45
N GLY A 120 -12.98 6.12 -0.83
CA GLY A 120 -13.09 6.75 0.48
C GLY A 120 -12.29 6.01 1.55
N ASN A 121 -12.41 4.67 1.59
CA ASN A 121 -11.59 3.86 2.49
C ASN A 121 -10.08 4.02 2.21
N SER A 122 -9.68 4.04 0.94
CA SER A 122 -8.27 4.19 0.55
C SER A 122 -7.73 5.57 0.94
N PHE A 123 -8.55 6.62 0.83
CA PHE A 123 -8.21 7.98 1.25
C PHE A 123 -8.07 8.07 2.77
N ASN A 124 -9.00 7.49 3.52
CA ASN A 124 -8.88 7.42 4.99
C ASN A 124 -7.62 6.69 5.44
N GLU A 125 -7.32 5.52 4.84
CA GLU A 125 -6.08 4.78 5.10
C GLU A 125 -4.85 5.63 4.79
N LEU A 126 -4.85 6.38 3.68
CA LEU A 126 -3.76 7.28 3.30
C LEU A 126 -3.55 8.39 4.33
N VAL A 127 -4.61 9.11 4.72
CA VAL A 127 -4.49 10.24 5.66
C VAL A 127 -3.98 9.76 7.02
N GLN A 128 -4.49 8.62 7.51
CA GLN A 128 -3.99 7.98 8.73
C GLN A 128 -2.51 7.60 8.60
N PHE A 129 -2.13 6.98 7.47
CA PHE A 129 -0.74 6.57 7.24
C PHE A 129 0.21 7.77 7.17
N VAL A 130 -0.16 8.82 6.46
CA VAL A 130 0.64 10.06 6.34
C VAL A 130 0.79 10.75 7.70
N SER A 131 -0.29 10.83 8.49
CA SER A 131 -0.28 11.40 9.84
C SER A 131 0.65 10.61 10.78
N LEU A 132 0.48 9.29 10.85
CA LEU A 132 1.28 8.41 11.72
C LEU A 132 2.78 8.42 11.39
N ASN A 133 3.14 8.65 10.14
CA ASN A 133 4.54 8.69 9.70
C ASN A 133 5.10 10.13 9.61
N GLY A 134 4.34 11.16 9.97
CA GLY A 134 4.80 12.55 9.95
C GLY A 134 5.08 13.10 8.54
N LEU A 135 4.39 12.61 7.51
CA LEU A 135 4.66 12.94 6.11
C LEU A 135 3.75 14.05 5.54
N LEU A 136 2.99 14.73 6.40
CA LEU A 136 1.95 15.67 5.95
C LEU A 136 2.53 16.81 5.11
N SER A 137 3.68 17.37 5.49
CA SER A 137 4.33 18.45 4.74
C SER A 137 4.58 18.10 3.27
N ASP A 138 4.87 16.84 2.99
CA ASP A 138 5.29 16.37 1.68
C ASP A 138 4.10 16.05 0.77
N PHE A 139 2.98 15.63 1.37
CA PHE A 139 1.83 15.10 0.64
C PHE A 139 0.57 15.96 0.75
N LYS A 140 0.57 17.03 1.54
CA LYS A 140 -0.59 17.91 1.76
C LYS A 140 -1.25 18.34 0.45
N ASP A 141 -0.47 18.86 -0.50
CA ASP A 141 -1.01 19.39 -1.75
C ASP A 141 -1.70 18.31 -2.59
N ARG A 142 -1.14 17.10 -2.64
CA ARG A 142 -1.75 15.95 -3.34
C ARG A 142 -2.99 15.44 -2.63
N ILE A 143 -2.98 15.39 -1.30
CA ILE A 143 -4.14 14.99 -0.49
C ILE A 143 -5.30 15.97 -0.71
N VAL A 144 -5.02 17.28 -0.63
CA VAL A 144 -6.02 18.34 -0.88
C VAL A 144 -6.54 18.24 -2.32
N THR A 145 -5.67 18.03 -3.29
CA THR A 145 -6.08 17.83 -4.69
C THR A 145 -7.02 16.63 -4.84
N CYS A 146 -6.71 15.49 -4.23
CA CYS A 146 -7.60 14.32 -4.22
C CYS A 146 -8.93 14.62 -3.53
N TYR A 147 -8.94 15.34 -2.41
CA TYR A 147 -10.16 15.76 -1.73
C TYR A 147 -11.02 16.67 -2.63
N THR A 148 -10.44 17.77 -3.13
CA THR A 148 -11.13 18.75 -3.97
C THR A 148 -11.67 18.12 -5.26
N PHE A 149 -10.96 17.14 -5.83
CA PHE A 149 -11.46 16.37 -6.97
C PHE A 149 -12.82 15.73 -6.67
N THR A 150 -13.00 15.13 -5.49
CA THR A 150 -14.27 14.47 -5.13
C THR A 150 -15.41 15.45 -4.94
N GLN A 151 -15.11 16.68 -4.47
CA GLN A 151 -16.10 17.76 -4.36
C GLN A 151 -16.53 18.25 -5.74
N ASN A 152 -15.56 18.54 -6.62
CA ASN A 152 -15.81 19.14 -7.94
C ASN A 152 -16.53 18.20 -8.92
N HIS A 153 -16.46 16.89 -8.69
CA HIS A 153 -17.10 15.88 -9.53
C HIS A 153 -18.30 15.21 -8.83
N ASP A 154 -18.83 15.84 -7.77
CA ASP A 154 -20.03 15.42 -7.06
C ASP A 154 -20.03 13.93 -6.65
N TRP A 155 -18.89 13.43 -6.18
CA TRP A 155 -18.82 12.05 -5.71
C TRP A 155 -19.82 11.83 -4.56
N PRO A 156 -20.57 10.72 -4.57
CA PRO A 156 -21.65 10.49 -3.61
C PRO A 156 -21.16 10.38 -2.16
N ASN A 157 -19.88 10.09 -1.95
CA ASN A 157 -19.25 9.91 -0.65
C ASN A 157 -18.26 11.04 -0.28
N ARG A 158 -18.42 12.23 -0.86
CA ARG A 158 -17.56 13.41 -0.58
C ARG A 158 -17.43 13.76 0.91
N GLU A 159 -18.47 13.49 1.71
CA GLU A 159 -18.47 13.70 3.16
C GLU A 159 -17.49 12.78 3.88
N ASP A 160 -17.30 11.56 3.38
CA ASP A 160 -16.34 10.60 3.97
C ASP A 160 -14.91 11.12 3.78
N PHE A 161 -14.60 11.75 2.64
CA PHE A 161 -13.31 12.38 2.40
C PHE A 161 -13.09 13.59 3.33
N SER A 162 -14.12 14.40 3.58
CA SER A 162 -14.03 15.52 4.53
C SER A 162 -13.68 15.04 5.93
N LYS A 163 -14.41 14.04 6.45
CA LYS A 163 -14.17 13.47 7.78
C LYS A 163 -12.78 12.87 7.93
N SER A 164 -12.20 12.34 6.86
CA SER A 164 -10.82 11.84 6.90
C SER A 164 -9.79 12.95 7.10
N LEU A 165 -10.07 14.17 6.66
CA LEU A 165 -9.15 15.32 6.85
C LEU A 165 -9.09 15.80 8.30
N ASP A 166 -10.15 15.60 9.10
CA ASP A 166 -10.18 15.92 10.54
C ASP A 166 -9.05 15.23 11.33
N ILE A 167 -8.39 14.21 10.77
CA ILE A 167 -7.24 13.49 11.36
C ILE A 167 -5.94 14.30 11.30
N ILE A 168 -5.85 15.23 10.35
CA ILE A 168 -4.63 16.02 10.03
C ILE A 168 -4.83 17.52 10.19
N ASP A 169 -6.02 17.95 10.59
CA ASP A 169 -6.31 19.32 11.07
C ASP A 169 -5.76 19.53 12.49
#